data_AF-A0A0J8QT31-F1
#
_entry.id   AF-A0A0J8QT31-F1
#
_cell.length_a   1.000
_cell.length_b   1.000
_cell.length_c   1.000
_cell.angle_alpha   90.00
_cell.angle_beta   90.00
_cell.angle_gamma   90.00
#
_symmetry.space_group_name_H-M   'P 1'
#
loop_
_entity.id
_entity.type
_entity.pdbx_description
1 polymer ?
#
loop_
_entity_poly.entity_id
_entity_poly.type
_entity_poly.pdbx_seq_one_letter_code
_entity_poly.pdbx_strand_id
1 'polypeptide(L)'
;MGKGVVPDTHRLNTSSARSTALKHADVVLLLGARLNWILHFGEEPRWSSSARIIQVDIHAEEVGRNAGDAELGLVGDVDLVVEQLLAALANWQYRSPSASPSQSYKSLLKVSSIKNENNSRRQALQRTPANGFLTFQRAFHIIRTVFNSLSSAEEGDIVYVSEGANTMDISRSLFQLEHPRQRLDAGTYATMGVGLGYIVAAHAAYNLSSTGENLQKQKKIVAFEGDSAFGFSAMEIETLARQQIPALIFVMNNSGIYHGDTKTEEEWRKLQKETFTNQIRCSGISNGPSFQTKKGLRSTSLLYNTRYEYLAAMCGGKGFFARTEEELEKATREGFLENEKVVIVNVIVDPGIGQSIQFGWQTSNDKGSQGMKL
;
A
#
# COMPACT_ATOMS: atom_id res chain seq x y z
N MET A 1 -9.54 3.45 -0.27
CA MET A 1 -9.27 3.82 -1.67
C MET A 1 -9.81 5.23 -2.04
N GLY A 2 -9.66 6.24 -1.17
CA GLY A 2 -10.20 7.60 -1.43
C GLY A 2 -9.24 8.58 -2.14
N LYS A 3 -8.01 8.14 -2.49
CA LYS A 3 -7.03 8.97 -3.22
C LYS A 3 -7.58 9.35 -4.60
N GLY A 4 -7.27 10.57 -5.04
CA GLY A 4 -7.67 11.09 -6.34
C GLY A 4 -9.11 11.61 -6.43
N VAL A 5 -9.96 11.44 -5.40
CA VAL A 5 -11.27 12.14 -5.33
C VAL A 5 -11.07 13.65 -5.38
N VAL A 6 -10.09 14.13 -4.62
CA VAL A 6 -9.42 15.40 -4.84
C VAL A 6 -7.99 15.04 -5.26
N PRO A 7 -7.38 15.77 -6.23
CA PRO A 7 -6.04 15.47 -6.68
C PRO A 7 -5.04 15.41 -5.51
N ASP A 8 -4.16 14.42 -5.49
CA ASP A 8 -3.21 14.25 -4.39
C ASP A 8 -2.21 15.41 -4.29
N THR A 9 -1.97 16.12 -5.40
CA THR A 9 -1.18 17.36 -5.45
C THR A 9 -1.88 18.58 -4.86
N HIS A 10 -3.19 18.49 -4.57
CA HIS A 10 -3.95 19.63 -4.08
C HIS A 10 -3.34 20.18 -2.79
N ARG A 11 -3.17 21.51 -2.72
CA ARG A 11 -2.48 22.21 -1.62
C ARG A 11 -3.06 21.97 -0.20
N LEU A 12 -4.29 21.47 -0.11
CA LEU A 12 -4.96 21.15 1.16
C LEU A 12 -4.84 19.66 1.54
N ASN A 13 -4.18 18.83 0.73
CA ASN A 13 -3.94 17.44 1.05
C ASN A 13 -2.99 17.33 2.26
N THR A 14 -3.40 16.63 3.30
CA THR A 14 -2.63 16.45 4.55
C THR A 14 -2.11 15.03 4.72
N SER A 15 -2.14 14.18 3.68
CA SER A 15 -1.76 12.77 3.77
C SER A 15 -0.34 12.56 4.30
N SER A 16 0.62 13.39 3.89
CA SER A 16 2.00 13.37 4.40
C SER A 16 2.12 13.83 5.86
N ALA A 17 1.08 14.42 6.43
CA ALA A 17 0.98 14.87 7.82
C ALA A 17 -0.15 14.17 8.60
N ARG A 18 -0.66 13.00 8.13
CA ARG A 18 -1.84 12.31 8.68
C ARG A 18 -1.87 12.25 10.22
N SER A 19 -0.79 11.79 10.84
CA SER A 19 -0.74 11.63 12.31
C SER A 19 -0.88 12.97 13.04
N THR A 20 -0.29 14.04 12.51
CA THR A 20 -0.44 15.40 13.05
C THR A 20 -1.85 15.92 12.81
N ALA A 21 -2.43 15.65 11.63
CA ALA A 21 -3.77 16.07 11.30
C ALA A 21 -4.83 15.50 12.25
N LEU A 22 -4.80 14.18 12.47
CA LEU A 22 -5.76 13.50 13.35
C LEU A 22 -5.58 13.88 14.82
N LYS A 23 -4.33 14.01 15.28
CA LYS A 23 -4.02 14.31 16.68
C LYS A 23 -4.39 15.73 17.10
N HIS A 24 -4.41 16.68 16.18
CA HIS A 24 -4.60 18.10 16.48
C HIS A 24 -5.88 18.70 15.89
N ALA A 25 -6.71 17.91 15.21
CA ALA A 25 -8.02 18.36 14.74
C ALA A 25 -8.99 18.52 15.92
N ASP A 26 -9.75 19.61 15.91
CA ASP A 26 -10.86 19.90 16.80
C ASP A 26 -12.22 19.54 16.19
N VAL A 27 -12.32 19.59 14.85
CA VAL A 27 -13.49 19.11 14.08
C VAL A 27 -13.01 18.23 12.93
N VAL A 28 -13.68 17.09 12.72
CA VAL A 28 -13.43 16.19 11.58
C VAL A 28 -14.74 15.87 10.87
N LEU A 29 -14.79 16.13 9.57
CA LEU A 29 -15.88 15.71 8.69
C LEU A 29 -15.48 14.41 7.97
N LEU A 30 -16.19 13.33 8.22
CA LEU A 30 -16.03 12.05 7.53
C LEU A 30 -17.08 11.92 6.43
N LEU A 31 -16.63 11.79 5.19
CA LEU A 31 -17.48 11.59 4.02
C LEU A 31 -17.33 10.14 3.53
N GLY A 32 -18.33 9.29 3.77
CA GLY A 32 -18.32 7.89 3.33
C GLY A 32 -17.14 7.08 3.87
N ALA A 33 -16.71 7.37 5.10
CA ALA A 33 -15.55 6.75 5.75
C ALA A 33 -15.89 6.28 7.16
N ARG A 34 -15.77 4.97 7.40
CA ARG A 34 -16.03 4.37 8.71
C ARG A 34 -14.87 4.60 9.67
N LEU A 35 -15.19 4.89 10.94
CA LEU A 35 -14.25 4.86 12.06
C LEU A 35 -13.91 3.41 12.46
N ASN A 36 -13.31 2.65 11.55
CA ASN A 36 -12.85 1.29 11.83
C ASN A 36 -11.34 1.27 12.15
N TRP A 37 -10.75 0.07 12.17
CA TRP A 37 -9.33 -0.13 12.50
C TRP A 37 -8.36 0.70 11.64
N ILE A 38 -8.71 1.01 10.39
CA ILE A 38 -7.88 1.84 9.49
C ILE A 38 -7.76 3.27 10.03
N LEU A 39 -8.85 3.78 10.60
CA LEU A 39 -8.91 5.08 11.26
C LEU A 39 -8.74 4.95 12.78
N HIS A 40 -8.21 3.85 13.29
CA HIS A 40 -8.01 3.62 14.74
C HIS A 40 -9.26 3.92 15.57
N PHE A 41 -10.44 3.60 15.03
CA PHE A 41 -11.73 3.80 15.70
C PHE A 41 -12.06 5.24 16.10
N GLY A 42 -11.29 6.23 15.64
CA GLY A 42 -11.42 7.61 16.10
C GLY A 42 -10.88 7.86 17.51
N GLU A 43 -10.10 6.93 18.06
CA GLU A 43 -9.74 6.91 19.48
C GLU A 43 -8.33 7.49 19.77
N GLU A 44 -8.10 7.86 21.02
CA GLU A 44 -6.79 8.22 21.55
C GLU A 44 -5.81 7.03 21.49
N PRO A 45 -4.48 7.27 21.39
CA PRO A 45 -3.80 8.57 21.30
C PRO A 45 -3.63 9.07 19.85
N ARG A 46 -4.27 8.40 18.87
CA ARG A 46 -4.12 8.72 17.45
C ARG A 46 -4.96 9.92 17.04
N TRP A 47 -6.12 10.06 17.67
CA TRP A 47 -7.04 11.18 17.52
C TRP A 47 -6.98 12.10 18.74
N SER A 48 -7.41 13.34 18.57
CA SER A 48 -7.67 14.24 19.70
C SER A 48 -8.90 13.77 20.48
N SER A 49 -8.82 13.69 21.81
CA SER A 49 -9.99 13.43 22.67
C SER A 49 -11.07 14.50 22.59
N SER A 50 -10.73 15.71 22.13
CA SER A 50 -11.68 16.81 21.97
C SER A 50 -12.27 16.93 20.56
N ALA A 51 -11.92 16.04 19.63
CA ALA A 51 -12.39 16.12 18.26
C ALA A 51 -13.91 15.89 18.18
N ARG A 52 -14.65 16.84 17.60
CA ARG A 52 -16.04 16.68 17.18
C ARG A 52 -16.06 16.00 15.81
N ILE A 53 -16.62 14.80 15.71
CA ILE A 53 -16.64 14.03 14.47
C ILE A 53 -18.04 14.11 13.84
N ILE A 54 -18.14 14.79 12.71
CA ILE A 54 -19.34 14.84 11.87
C ILE A 54 -19.24 13.67 10.87
N GLN A 55 -20.24 12.79 10.84
CA GLN A 55 -20.22 11.58 10.02
C GLN A 55 -21.31 11.65 8.95
N VAL A 56 -20.90 11.54 7.69
CA VAL A 56 -21.80 11.36 6.55
C VAL A 56 -21.69 9.92 6.06
N ASP A 57 -22.76 9.16 6.21
CA ASP A 57 -22.86 7.79 5.69
C ASP A 57 -24.30 7.50 5.27
N ILE A 58 -24.46 6.65 4.26
CA ILE A 58 -25.79 6.23 3.80
C ILE A 58 -26.41 5.17 4.75
N HIS A 59 -25.56 4.47 5.51
CA HIS A 59 -25.98 3.46 6.48
C HIS A 59 -26.15 4.09 7.87
N ALA A 60 -27.39 4.19 8.32
CA ALA A 60 -27.72 4.77 9.62
C ALA A 60 -27.03 4.04 10.80
N GLU A 61 -26.78 2.73 10.66
CA GLU A 61 -26.12 1.91 11.67
C GLU A 61 -24.63 2.21 11.89
N GLU A 62 -23.98 2.93 10.96
CA GLU A 62 -22.58 3.34 11.14
C GLU A 62 -22.46 4.71 11.83
N VAL A 63 -23.53 5.50 11.83
CA VAL A 63 -23.57 6.81 12.50
C VAL A 63 -23.50 6.64 14.02
N GLY A 64 -22.56 7.34 14.65
CA GLY A 64 -22.34 7.26 16.11
C GLY A 64 -21.55 6.03 16.56
N ARG A 65 -21.07 5.20 15.63
CA ARG A 65 -20.24 4.04 15.98
C ARG A 65 -18.81 4.46 16.36
N ASN A 66 -18.21 3.71 17.28
CA ASN A 66 -16.88 3.96 17.85
C ASN A 66 -16.81 5.35 18.51
N ALA A 67 -15.81 6.18 18.20
CA ALA A 67 -15.74 7.55 18.70
C ALA A 67 -16.67 8.54 17.96
N GLY A 68 -17.58 8.05 17.11
CA GLY A 68 -18.57 8.88 16.41
C GLY A 68 -19.61 9.46 17.37
N ASP A 69 -20.14 10.63 17.02
CA ASP A 69 -21.24 11.29 17.73
C ASP A 69 -22.51 11.19 16.89
N ALA A 70 -23.52 10.48 17.39
CA ALA A 70 -24.78 10.30 16.67
C ALA A 70 -25.53 11.62 16.44
N GLU A 71 -25.37 12.62 17.33
CA GLU A 71 -26.02 13.93 17.18
C GLU A 71 -25.40 14.75 16.04
N LEU A 72 -24.18 14.41 15.62
CA LEU A 72 -23.47 15.03 14.50
C LEU A 72 -23.53 14.18 13.21
N GLY A 73 -24.39 13.16 13.20
CA GLY A 73 -24.59 12.27 12.06
C GLY A 73 -25.47 12.87 10.97
N LEU A 74 -25.06 12.70 9.72
CA LEU A 74 -25.82 13.04 8.51
C LEU A 74 -26.05 11.77 7.71
N VAL A 75 -27.25 11.19 7.82
CA VAL A 75 -27.61 9.95 7.11
C VAL A 75 -28.06 10.29 5.70
N GLY A 76 -27.31 9.85 4.70
CA GLY A 76 -27.65 10.11 3.30
C GLY A 76 -26.54 9.76 2.32
N ASP A 77 -26.87 9.83 1.04
CA ASP A 77 -25.88 9.77 -0.03
C ASP A 77 -24.88 10.94 0.09
N VAL A 78 -23.59 10.64 -0.07
CA VAL A 78 -22.52 11.62 0.16
C VAL A 78 -22.63 12.80 -0.79
N ASP A 79 -23.01 12.58 -2.06
CA ASP A 79 -23.09 13.66 -3.04
C ASP A 79 -24.23 14.62 -2.67
N LEU A 80 -25.40 14.08 -2.33
CA LEU A 80 -26.56 14.88 -1.90
C LEU A 80 -26.28 15.67 -0.61
N VAL A 81 -25.61 15.07 0.37
CA VAL A 81 -25.28 15.75 1.62
C VAL A 81 -24.25 16.85 1.39
N VAL A 82 -23.25 16.63 0.53
CA VAL A 82 -22.25 17.65 0.18
C VAL A 82 -22.92 18.85 -0.51
N GLU A 83 -23.87 18.64 -1.41
CA GLU A 83 -24.64 19.74 -2.02
C GLU A 83 -25.39 20.58 -0.96
N GLN A 84 -26.03 19.93 0.01
CA GLN A 84 -26.72 20.61 1.11
C GLN A 84 -25.74 21.38 2.01
N LEU A 85 -24.57 20.80 2.32
CA LEU A 85 -23.53 21.49 3.08
C LEU A 85 -23.02 22.73 2.34
N LEU A 86 -22.79 22.63 1.03
CA LEU A 86 -22.38 23.76 0.21
C LEU A 86 -23.44 24.88 0.20
N ALA A 87 -24.72 24.52 0.07
CA ALA A 87 -25.82 25.48 0.14
C ALA A 87 -25.92 26.16 1.51
N ALA A 88 -25.83 25.38 2.61
CA ALA A 88 -25.87 25.90 3.97
C ALA A 88 -24.68 26.82 4.30
N LEU A 89 -23.52 26.55 3.70
CA LEU A 89 -22.28 27.31 3.88
C LEU A 89 -22.08 28.42 2.83
N ALA A 90 -23.04 28.68 1.94
CA ALA A 90 -22.87 29.60 0.82
C ALA A 90 -22.42 31.03 1.23
N ASN A 91 -22.87 31.50 2.40
CA ASN A 91 -22.50 32.81 2.95
C ASN A 91 -21.41 32.74 4.02
N TRP A 92 -20.89 31.55 4.32
CA TRP A 92 -19.86 31.36 5.31
C TRP A 92 -18.48 31.71 4.73
N GLN A 93 -17.67 32.41 5.51
CA GLN A 93 -16.29 32.72 5.13
C GLN A 93 -15.35 32.28 6.25
N TYR A 94 -14.29 31.57 5.86
CA TYR A 94 -13.23 31.20 6.79
C TYR A 94 -12.56 32.47 7.31
N ARG A 95 -12.70 32.73 8.60
CA ARG A 95 -11.95 33.76 9.30
C ARG A 95 -10.74 33.11 9.95
N SER A 96 -9.55 33.48 9.52
CA SER A 96 -8.33 33.00 10.18
C SER A 96 -8.37 33.45 11.64
N PRO A 97 -8.20 32.55 12.62
CA PRO A 97 -8.10 32.95 14.01
C PRO A 97 -6.97 33.97 14.17
N SER A 98 -7.13 34.91 15.11
CA SER A 98 -6.10 35.92 15.47
C SER A 98 -4.83 35.32 16.10
N ALA A 99 -4.72 33.98 16.13
CA ALA A 99 -3.55 33.29 16.64
C ALA A 99 -2.30 33.67 15.84
N SER A 100 -1.15 33.72 16.52
CA SER A 100 0.14 33.91 15.87
C SER A 100 0.30 32.91 14.71
N PRO A 101 0.64 33.36 13.48
CA PRO A 101 0.75 32.49 12.30
C PRO A 101 1.66 31.27 12.52
N SER A 102 2.62 31.33 13.44
CA SER A 102 3.55 30.24 13.74
C SER A 102 2.95 29.08 14.54
N GLN A 103 1.78 29.24 15.17
CA GLN A 103 1.14 28.22 16.02
C GLN A 103 -0.21 27.70 15.48
N SER A 104 -0.61 28.09 14.27
CA SER A 104 -1.87 27.63 13.68
C SER A 104 -1.85 26.14 13.32
N TYR A 105 -3.03 25.49 13.29
CA TYR A 105 -3.20 24.11 12.81
C TYR A 105 -2.58 23.90 11.42
N LYS A 106 -2.77 24.86 10.50
CA LYS A 106 -2.18 24.83 9.15
C LYS A 106 -0.64 24.84 9.18
N SER A 107 -0.05 25.59 10.11
CA SER A 107 1.41 25.66 10.26
C SER A 107 1.98 24.35 10.82
N LEU A 108 1.30 23.73 11.79
CA LEU A 108 1.67 22.40 12.31
C LEU A 108 1.65 21.34 11.20
N LEU A 109 0.59 21.33 10.39
CA LEU A 109 0.46 20.43 9.24
C LEU A 109 1.58 20.64 8.23
N LYS A 110 1.86 21.89 7.86
CA LYS A 110 2.91 22.23 6.89
C LYS A 110 4.30 21.79 7.36
N VAL A 111 4.65 22.04 8.63
CA VAL A 111 5.93 21.60 9.20
C VAL A 111 6.04 20.07 9.19
N SER A 112 4.96 19.37 9.57
CA SER A 112 4.93 17.90 9.58
C SER A 112 5.05 17.31 8.17
N SER A 113 4.31 17.86 7.20
CA SER A 113 4.35 17.46 5.79
C SER A 113 5.76 17.62 5.21
N ILE A 114 6.38 18.79 5.37
CA ILE A 114 7.75 19.06 4.88
C ILE A 114 8.74 18.05 5.48
N LYS A 115 8.66 17.82 6.80
CA LYS A 115 9.55 16.87 7.49
C LYS A 115 9.39 15.45 6.92
N ASN A 116 8.15 14.98 6.77
CA ASN A 116 7.87 13.61 6.34
C ASN A 116 8.20 13.41 4.85
N GLU A 117 7.88 14.38 4.00
CA GLU A 117 8.22 14.38 2.58
C GLU A 117 9.74 14.41 2.35
N ASN A 118 10.48 15.23 3.12
CA ASN A 118 11.94 15.24 3.04
C ASN A 118 12.55 13.91 3.48
N ASN A 119 12.02 13.28 4.53
CA ASN A 119 12.49 11.95 4.94
C ASN A 119 12.18 10.87 3.89
N SER A 120 10.97 10.90 3.31
CA SER A 120 10.59 9.98 2.22
C SER A 120 11.47 10.18 0.99
N ARG A 121 11.71 11.42 0.57
CA ARG A 121 12.61 11.79 -0.54
C ARG A 121 14.03 11.29 -0.28
N ARG A 122 14.56 11.48 0.94
CA ARG A 122 15.90 11.01 1.32
C ARG A 122 16.04 9.49 1.17
N GLN A 123 15.04 8.72 1.61
CA GLN A 123 15.04 7.25 1.47
C GLN A 123 14.91 6.81 0.02
N ALA A 124 14.06 7.48 -0.76
CA ALA A 124 13.84 7.19 -2.19
C ALA A 124 15.08 7.48 -3.06
N LEU A 125 15.87 8.49 -2.70
CA LEU A 125 17.08 8.90 -3.42
C LEU A 125 18.35 8.18 -2.96
N GLN A 126 18.28 7.40 -1.88
CA GLN A 126 19.41 6.61 -1.42
C GLN A 126 19.74 5.53 -2.44
N ARG A 127 20.90 5.64 -3.08
CA ARG A 127 21.39 4.69 -4.07
C ARG A 127 21.65 3.32 -3.44
N THR A 128 21.40 2.29 -4.23
CA THR A 128 21.69 0.91 -3.89
C THR A 128 23.20 0.69 -3.88
N PRO A 129 23.80 0.19 -2.79
CA PRO A 129 25.22 -0.14 -2.76
C PRO A 129 25.58 -1.22 -3.79
N ALA A 130 26.85 -1.26 -4.22
CA ALA A 130 27.34 -2.34 -5.07
C ALA A 130 27.11 -3.71 -4.39
N ASN A 131 26.52 -4.66 -5.13
CA ASN A 131 26.11 -5.98 -4.62
C ASN A 131 25.07 -5.92 -3.47
N GLY A 132 24.42 -4.77 -3.27
CA GLY A 132 23.34 -4.59 -2.31
C GLY A 132 21.96 -4.93 -2.89
N PHE A 133 20.96 -4.91 -2.02
CA PHE A 133 19.56 -5.07 -2.41
C PHE A 133 18.89 -3.71 -2.62
N LEU A 134 17.97 -3.64 -3.58
CA LEU A 134 17.05 -2.52 -3.70
C LEU A 134 16.20 -2.39 -2.42
N THR A 135 16.04 -1.18 -1.89
CA THR A 135 14.98 -0.93 -0.91
C THR A 135 13.65 -0.75 -1.62
N PHE A 136 12.52 -0.98 -0.93
CA PHE A 136 11.18 -0.69 -1.48
C PHE A 136 11.07 0.77 -1.95
N GLN A 137 11.56 1.71 -1.15
CA GLN A 137 11.54 3.14 -1.44
C GLN A 137 12.33 3.47 -2.71
N ARG A 138 13.52 2.88 -2.86
CA ARG A 138 14.37 3.08 -4.04
C ARG A 138 13.76 2.47 -5.28
N ALA A 139 13.27 1.23 -5.18
CA ALA A 139 12.62 0.53 -6.29
C ALA A 139 11.39 1.30 -6.81
N PHE A 140 10.47 1.68 -5.91
CA PHE A 140 9.29 2.46 -6.30
C PHE A 140 9.64 3.86 -6.82
N HIS A 141 10.72 4.47 -6.33
CA HIS A 141 11.19 5.74 -6.89
C HIS A 141 11.64 5.60 -8.34
N ILE A 142 12.40 4.55 -8.66
CA ILE A 142 12.83 4.25 -10.04
C ILE A 142 11.59 4.03 -10.92
N ILE A 143 10.68 3.16 -10.48
CA ILE A 143 9.44 2.85 -11.21
C ILE A 143 8.64 4.13 -11.50
N ARG A 144 8.40 4.94 -10.46
CA ARG A 144 7.66 6.21 -10.58
C ARG A 144 8.36 7.21 -11.50
N THR A 145 9.69 7.28 -11.47
CA THR A 145 10.45 8.20 -12.34
C THR A 145 10.29 7.80 -13.80
N VAL A 146 10.33 6.50 -14.11
CA VAL A 146 10.07 6.01 -15.47
C VAL A 146 8.63 6.30 -15.88
N PHE A 147 7.64 6.01 -15.04
CA PHE A 147 6.24 6.33 -15.34
C PHE A 147 6.05 7.81 -15.63
N ASN A 148 6.54 8.70 -14.76
CA ASN A 148 6.44 10.15 -14.96
C ASN A 148 7.14 10.63 -16.25
N SER A 149 8.11 9.88 -16.78
CA SER A 149 8.76 10.18 -18.07
C SER A 149 7.96 9.73 -19.30
N LEU A 150 6.95 8.87 -19.10
CA LEU A 150 6.15 8.25 -20.16
C LEU A 150 4.67 8.69 -20.12
N SER A 151 4.15 8.99 -18.94
CA SER A 151 2.81 9.53 -18.71
C SER A 151 2.80 10.38 -17.44
N SER A 152 2.18 11.56 -17.51
CA SER A 152 2.00 12.41 -16.33
C SER A 152 0.81 11.92 -15.51
N ALA A 153 0.82 12.15 -14.20
CA ALA A 153 -0.32 11.79 -13.35
C ALA A 153 -1.61 12.55 -13.73
N GLU A 154 -1.48 13.73 -14.35
CA GLU A 154 -2.59 14.55 -14.84
C GLU A 154 -3.34 13.91 -16.02
N GLU A 155 -2.69 13.04 -16.80
CA GLU A 155 -3.34 12.26 -17.87
C GLU A 155 -4.40 11.29 -17.32
N GLY A 156 -4.23 10.86 -16.06
CA GLY A 156 -5.13 9.89 -15.46
C GLY A 156 -5.23 8.60 -16.26
N ASP A 157 -4.18 8.18 -16.97
CA ASP A 157 -4.22 7.01 -17.83
C ASP A 157 -3.65 5.74 -17.18
N ILE A 158 -3.31 5.79 -15.88
CA ILE A 158 -2.83 4.63 -15.10
C ILE A 158 -3.82 4.25 -14.00
N VAL A 159 -4.15 2.96 -13.89
CA VAL A 159 -4.89 2.37 -12.77
C VAL A 159 -3.94 1.49 -11.97
N TYR A 160 -3.84 1.75 -10.67
CA TYR A 160 -2.97 1.03 -9.75
C TYR A 160 -3.73 -0.02 -8.96
N VAL A 161 -3.30 -1.27 -9.05
CA VAL A 161 -3.66 -2.35 -8.14
C VAL A 161 -2.51 -2.53 -7.15
N SER A 162 -2.80 -2.76 -5.87
CA SER A 162 -1.71 -3.07 -4.93
C SER A 162 -2.16 -3.86 -3.71
N GLU A 163 -1.41 -4.91 -3.40
CA GLU A 163 -1.57 -5.70 -2.17
C GLU A 163 -0.21 -6.17 -1.60
N GLY A 164 -0.26 -6.77 -0.42
CA GLY A 164 0.89 -7.01 0.45
C GLY A 164 0.97 -6.01 1.61
N ALA A 165 1.98 -6.15 2.46
CA ALA A 165 2.21 -5.25 3.58
C ALA A 165 3.05 -4.03 3.15
N ASN A 166 4.38 -4.15 3.22
CA ASN A 166 5.32 -3.09 2.84
C ASN A 166 5.06 -2.56 1.42
N THR A 167 4.80 -3.46 0.47
CA THR A 167 4.44 -3.13 -0.92
C THR A 167 3.27 -2.16 -1.01
N MET A 168 2.14 -2.48 -0.36
CA MET A 168 0.93 -1.68 -0.43
C MET A 168 1.09 -0.35 0.30
N ASP A 169 1.69 -0.36 1.49
CA ASP A 169 1.81 0.84 2.34
C ASP A 169 2.77 1.88 1.75
N ILE A 170 3.91 1.42 1.24
CA ILE A 170 4.92 2.30 0.64
C ILE A 170 4.43 2.80 -0.71
N SER A 171 3.85 1.94 -1.56
CA SER A 171 3.32 2.37 -2.86
C SER A 171 2.19 3.41 -2.71
N ARG A 172 1.29 3.23 -1.74
CA ARG A 172 0.19 4.18 -1.44
C ARG A 172 0.68 5.60 -1.18
N SER A 173 1.88 5.72 -0.60
CA SER A 173 2.49 7.01 -0.25
C SER A 173 3.31 7.61 -1.39
N LEU A 174 3.84 6.79 -2.31
CA LEU A 174 4.74 7.24 -3.38
C LEU A 174 4.04 7.54 -4.70
N PHE A 175 2.96 6.84 -5.02
CA PHE A 175 2.21 7.01 -6.26
C PHE A 175 0.98 7.91 -6.01
N GLN A 176 1.04 9.12 -6.56
CA GLN A 176 -0.02 10.12 -6.47
C GLN A 176 -1.11 9.84 -7.50
N LEU A 177 -2.35 10.19 -7.17
CA LEU A 177 -3.50 10.13 -8.06
C LEU A 177 -4.10 11.52 -8.22
N GLU A 178 -4.28 11.94 -9.47
CA GLU A 178 -4.97 13.19 -9.80
C GLU A 178 -6.46 12.95 -10.13
N HIS A 179 -6.86 11.69 -10.33
CA HIS A 179 -8.22 11.31 -10.71
C HIS A 179 -8.80 10.22 -9.80
N PRO A 180 -10.13 10.21 -9.59
CA PRO A 180 -10.78 9.27 -8.68
C PRO A 180 -10.80 7.85 -9.24
N ARG A 181 -10.98 6.88 -8.34
CA ARG A 181 -11.21 5.45 -8.66
C ARG A 181 -10.07 4.76 -9.42
N GLN A 182 -8.87 5.34 -9.40
CA GLN A 182 -7.69 4.76 -10.08
C GLN A 182 -6.78 3.93 -9.17
N ARG A 183 -7.20 3.63 -7.95
CA ARG A 183 -6.47 2.74 -7.04
C ARG A 183 -7.40 1.72 -6.42
N LEU A 184 -7.02 0.46 -6.58
CA LEU A 184 -7.64 -0.71 -5.97
C LEU A 184 -6.60 -1.36 -5.05
N ASP A 185 -6.96 -1.65 -3.79
CA ASP A 185 -6.07 -2.31 -2.84
C ASP A 185 -6.81 -3.29 -1.92
N ALA A 186 -6.09 -3.92 -0.99
CA ALA A 186 -6.59 -4.98 -0.10
C ALA A 186 -7.80 -4.57 0.78
N GLY A 187 -8.17 -3.29 0.80
CA GLY A 187 -9.43 -2.81 1.33
C GLY A 187 -9.60 -3.02 2.84
N THR A 188 -10.85 -3.16 3.27
CA THR A 188 -11.21 -3.16 4.70
C THR A 188 -10.72 -4.39 5.45
N TYR A 189 -10.68 -5.55 4.81
CA TYR A 189 -10.21 -6.79 5.43
C TYR A 189 -8.73 -7.08 5.21
N ALA A 190 -8.00 -6.18 4.54
CA ALA A 190 -6.62 -6.40 4.16
C ALA A 190 -6.43 -7.77 3.48
N THR A 191 -7.36 -8.09 2.57
CA THR A 191 -7.40 -9.39 1.87
C THR A 191 -6.24 -9.47 0.88
N MET A 192 -5.43 -10.52 0.98
CA MET A 192 -4.43 -10.89 -0.02
C MET A 192 -5.05 -11.83 -1.06
N GLY A 193 -4.68 -11.66 -2.33
CA GLY A 193 -5.23 -12.41 -3.46
C GLY A 193 -6.28 -11.64 -4.27
N VAL A 194 -6.50 -10.36 -3.99
CA VAL A 194 -7.41 -9.53 -4.79
C VAL A 194 -6.74 -8.99 -6.05
N GLY A 195 -5.40 -9.02 -6.11
CA GLY A 195 -4.59 -8.33 -7.11
C GLY A 195 -5.00 -8.63 -8.54
N LEU A 196 -4.82 -9.87 -9.01
CA LEU A 196 -5.06 -10.19 -10.42
C LEU A 196 -6.54 -10.15 -10.79
N GLY A 197 -7.45 -10.48 -9.86
CA GLY A 197 -8.88 -10.29 -10.07
C GLY A 197 -9.25 -8.81 -10.28
N TYR A 198 -8.63 -7.90 -9.52
CA TYR A 198 -8.79 -6.47 -9.70
C TYR A 198 -8.18 -5.95 -11.01
N ILE A 199 -7.13 -6.57 -11.54
CA ILE A 199 -6.62 -6.26 -12.89
C ILE A 199 -7.70 -6.55 -13.94
N VAL A 200 -8.34 -7.74 -13.89
CA VAL A 200 -9.42 -8.11 -14.81
C VAL A 200 -10.58 -7.13 -14.69
N ALA A 201 -11.02 -6.82 -13.47
CA ALA A 201 -12.12 -5.89 -13.24
C ALA A 201 -11.80 -4.46 -13.72
N ALA A 202 -10.59 -3.96 -13.47
CA ALA A 202 -10.14 -2.65 -13.95
C ALA A 202 -10.09 -2.61 -15.49
N HIS A 203 -9.62 -3.68 -16.14
CA HIS A 203 -9.62 -3.77 -17.59
C HIS A 203 -11.05 -3.74 -18.14
N ALA A 204 -11.95 -4.51 -17.55
CA ALA A 204 -13.36 -4.51 -17.93
C ALA A 204 -13.99 -3.11 -17.81
N ALA A 205 -13.76 -2.43 -16.69
CA ALA A 205 -14.36 -1.13 -16.41
C ALA A 205 -13.84 -0.01 -17.32
N TYR A 206 -12.53 -0.01 -17.64
CA TYR A 206 -11.89 1.12 -18.32
C TYR A 206 -11.57 0.88 -19.79
N ASN A 207 -11.47 -0.37 -20.25
CA ASN A 207 -10.89 -0.67 -21.56
C ASN A 207 -11.80 -1.51 -22.48
N LEU A 208 -12.81 -2.22 -21.96
CA LEU A 208 -13.73 -2.99 -22.82
C LEU A 208 -14.82 -2.15 -23.48
N SER A 209 -15.25 -1.06 -22.83
CA SER A 209 -16.39 -0.24 -23.31
C SER A 209 -15.97 0.89 -24.27
N SER A 210 -14.70 0.95 -24.67
CA SER A 210 -14.12 2.03 -25.50
C SER A 210 -14.50 1.96 -26.99
N THR A 211 -15.58 1.27 -27.35
CA THR A 211 -16.01 0.98 -28.73
C THR A 211 -17.05 1.98 -29.29
N GLY A 212 -17.06 3.22 -28.81
CA GLY A 212 -17.95 4.30 -29.27
C GLY A 212 -17.22 5.59 -29.67
N GLU A 213 -17.97 6.59 -30.16
CA GLU A 213 -17.46 7.87 -30.72
C GLU A 213 -16.57 8.70 -29.76
N ASN A 214 -16.54 8.37 -28.47
CA ASN A 214 -15.52 8.82 -27.52
C ASN A 214 -14.49 7.70 -27.30
N LEU A 215 -13.47 7.63 -28.16
CA LEU A 215 -12.29 6.78 -27.99
C LEU A 215 -11.52 7.22 -26.73
N GLN A 216 -11.95 6.76 -25.56
CA GLN A 216 -11.16 6.92 -24.35
C GLN A 216 -9.85 6.14 -24.53
N LYS A 217 -8.71 6.82 -24.38
CA LYS A 217 -7.39 6.19 -24.40
C LYS A 217 -7.37 5.05 -23.38
N GLN A 218 -6.94 3.87 -23.83
CA GLN A 218 -6.82 2.70 -22.97
C GLN A 218 -5.97 3.03 -21.75
N LYS A 219 -6.49 2.74 -20.56
CA LYS A 219 -5.74 2.94 -19.31
C LYS A 219 -4.77 1.79 -19.10
N LYS A 220 -3.53 2.13 -18.74
CA LYS A 220 -2.49 1.19 -18.30
C LYS A 220 -2.84 0.66 -16.92
N ILE A 221 -2.92 -0.66 -16.77
CA ILE A 221 -3.14 -1.28 -15.46
C ILE A 221 -1.78 -1.72 -14.93
N VAL A 222 -1.42 -1.19 -13.76
CA VAL A 222 -0.17 -1.49 -13.06
C VAL A 222 -0.50 -2.13 -11.72
N ALA A 223 0.13 -3.26 -11.41
CA ALA A 223 -0.04 -3.94 -10.14
C ALA A 223 1.27 -3.93 -9.33
N PHE A 224 1.19 -3.58 -8.05
CA PHE A 224 2.28 -3.68 -7.09
C PHE A 224 1.95 -4.76 -6.06
N GLU A 225 2.61 -5.89 -6.21
CA GLU A 225 2.30 -7.13 -5.49
C GLU A 225 3.45 -7.48 -4.54
N GLY A 226 3.17 -7.68 -3.24
CA GLY A 226 4.12 -8.41 -2.39
C GLY A 226 4.22 -9.87 -2.85
N ASP A 227 5.40 -10.48 -2.83
CA ASP A 227 5.58 -11.86 -3.28
C ASP A 227 4.63 -12.88 -2.62
N SER A 228 4.39 -12.75 -1.32
CA SER A 228 3.38 -13.55 -0.63
C SER A 228 1.95 -13.28 -1.12
N ALA A 229 1.62 -12.01 -1.39
CA ALA A 229 0.26 -11.63 -1.79
C ALA A 229 -0.04 -12.11 -3.22
N PHE A 230 0.93 -11.92 -4.12
CA PHE A 230 0.89 -12.42 -5.49
C PHE A 230 0.56 -13.92 -5.53
N GLY A 231 1.16 -14.72 -4.63
CA GLY A 231 0.95 -16.17 -4.57
C GLY A 231 -0.51 -16.60 -4.38
N PHE A 232 -1.39 -15.76 -3.84
CA PHE A 232 -2.81 -16.08 -3.66
C PHE A 232 -3.61 -16.05 -4.97
N SER A 233 -3.18 -15.26 -5.97
CA SER A 233 -3.90 -15.11 -7.24
C SER A 233 -3.02 -15.33 -8.48
N ALA A 234 -1.74 -15.70 -8.33
CA ALA A 234 -0.75 -15.81 -9.41
C ALA A 234 -1.17 -16.70 -10.60
N MET A 235 -2.05 -17.68 -10.40
CA MET A 235 -2.54 -18.52 -11.50
C MET A 235 -3.41 -17.76 -12.50
N GLU A 236 -3.99 -16.62 -12.11
CA GLU A 236 -4.75 -15.74 -13.00
C GLU A 236 -3.86 -15.06 -14.06
N ILE A 237 -2.53 -15.21 -14.00
CA ILE A 237 -1.65 -14.83 -15.12
C ILE A 237 -2.05 -15.58 -16.40
N GLU A 238 -2.50 -16.84 -16.28
CA GLU A 238 -3.08 -17.58 -17.41
C GLU A 238 -4.34 -16.88 -17.94
N THR A 239 -5.26 -16.46 -17.05
CA THR A 239 -6.47 -15.73 -17.43
C THR A 239 -6.13 -14.42 -18.15
N LEU A 240 -5.18 -13.64 -17.63
CA LEU A 240 -4.75 -12.40 -18.28
C LEU A 240 -4.18 -12.66 -19.68
N ALA A 241 -3.37 -13.71 -19.84
CA ALA A 241 -2.81 -14.07 -21.15
C ALA A 241 -3.90 -14.58 -22.12
N ARG A 242 -4.76 -15.50 -21.69
CA ARG A 242 -5.83 -16.08 -22.51
C ARG A 242 -6.86 -15.04 -22.95
N GLN A 243 -7.13 -14.03 -22.12
CA GLN A 243 -8.03 -12.92 -22.45
C GLN A 243 -7.30 -11.73 -23.09
N GLN A 244 -5.99 -11.83 -23.36
CA GLN A 244 -5.17 -10.76 -23.93
C GLN A 244 -5.30 -9.44 -23.15
N ILE A 245 -5.36 -9.52 -21.82
CA ILE A 245 -5.45 -8.35 -20.94
C ILE A 245 -4.01 -7.86 -20.67
N PRO A 246 -3.61 -6.70 -21.22
CA PRO A 246 -2.29 -6.15 -20.93
C PRO A 246 -2.28 -5.57 -19.52
N ALA A 247 -1.31 -6.02 -18.72
CA ALA A 247 -1.08 -5.53 -17.37
C ALA A 247 0.42 -5.57 -17.05
N LEU A 248 0.89 -4.56 -16.31
CA LEU A 248 2.27 -4.50 -15.83
C LEU A 248 2.32 -4.79 -14.35
N ILE A 249 2.84 -5.96 -13.98
CA ILE A 249 2.80 -6.48 -12.61
C ILE A 249 4.22 -6.45 -12.05
N PHE A 250 4.43 -5.72 -10.96
CA PHE A 250 5.67 -5.75 -10.20
C PHE A 250 5.49 -6.66 -8.99
N VAL A 251 6.26 -7.75 -8.94
CA VAL A 251 6.34 -8.61 -7.76
C VAL A 251 7.52 -8.15 -6.93
N MET A 252 7.24 -7.55 -5.77
CA MET A 252 8.22 -7.10 -4.80
C MET A 252 8.69 -8.29 -3.96
N ASN A 253 9.82 -8.87 -4.35
CA ASN A 253 10.32 -10.15 -3.86
C ASN A 253 11.40 -9.94 -2.78
N ASN A 254 10.96 -9.96 -1.53
CA ASN A 254 11.81 -9.97 -0.33
C ASN A 254 11.96 -11.39 0.24
N SER A 255 11.41 -12.40 -0.44
CA SER A 255 11.41 -13.82 -0.06
C SER A 255 10.71 -14.11 1.28
N GLY A 256 9.65 -13.39 1.62
CA GLY A 256 8.90 -13.67 2.85
C GLY A 256 7.79 -12.70 3.21
N ILE A 257 6.87 -13.17 4.06
CA ILE A 257 5.79 -12.36 4.63
C ILE A 257 6.41 -11.33 5.58
N TYR A 258 6.24 -10.03 5.28
CA TYR A 258 6.92 -8.87 5.87
C TYR A 258 8.44 -8.83 5.67
N HIS A 259 9.12 -9.95 5.94
CA HIS A 259 10.57 -10.08 5.86
C HIS A 259 11.00 -11.49 5.44
N GLY A 260 12.10 -11.58 4.70
CA GLY A 260 12.83 -12.83 4.44
C GLY A 260 13.67 -13.27 5.63
N ASP A 261 14.24 -14.47 5.56
CA ASP A 261 15.07 -15.06 6.62
C ASP A 261 16.56 -14.75 6.49
N THR A 262 17.06 -14.60 5.27
CA THR A 262 18.49 -14.51 4.97
C THR A 262 18.75 -13.55 3.81
N LYS A 263 20.01 -13.11 3.68
CA LYS A 263 20.46 -12.29 2.54
C LYS A 263 21.11 -13.13 1.44
N THR A 264 21.31 -14.42 1.67
CA THR A 264 22.00 -15.31 0.74
C THR A 264 21.24 -16.62 0.56
N GLU A 265 21.37 -17.20 -0.63
CA GLU A 265 20.77 -18.49 -0.97
C GLU A 265 21.38 -19.63 -0.16
N GLU A 266 22.69 -19.58 0.11
CA GLU A 266 23.40 -20.61 0.89
C GLU A 266 22.84 -20.71 2.31
N GLU A 267 22.71 -19.58 3.00
CA GLU A 267 22.11 -19.55 4.34
C GLU A 267 20.65 -20.00 4.30
N TRP A 268 19.90 -19.59 3.27
CA TRP A 268 18.50 -20.02 3.13
C TRP A 268 18.40 -21.54 2.97
N ARG A 269 19.24 -22.14 2.11
CA ARG A 269 19.30 -23.61 1.91
C ARG A 269 19.73 -24.34 3.18
N LYS A 270 20.60 -23.74 3.99
CA LYS A 270 20.95 -24.29 5.31
C LYS A 270 19.74 -24.33 6.23
N LEU A 271 18.98 -23.23 6.34
CA LEU A 271 17.75 -23.18 7.13
C LEU A 271 16.69 -24.16 6.59
N GLN A 272 16.58 -24.31 5.28
CA GLN A 272 15.68 -25.28 4.66
C GLN A 272 16.01 -26.72 5.08
N LYS A 273 17.29 -27.11 5.03
CA LYS A 273 17.75 -28.44 5.48
C LYS A 273 17.48 -28.67 6.97
N GLU A 274 17.71 -27.67 7.80
CA GLU A 274 17.43 -27.75 9.25
C GLU A 274 15.90 -27.88 9.50
N THR A 275 15.07 -27.20 8.72
CA THR A 275 13.59 -27.32 8.79
C THR A 275 13.13 -28.75 8.51
N PHE A 276 13.61 -29.34 7.42
CA PHE A 276 13.29 -30.73 7.06
C PHE A 276 13.77 -31.73 8.14
N THR A 277 14.99 -31.52 8.64
CA THR A 277 15.57 -32.36 9.71
C THR A 277 14.74 -32.30 10.99
N ASN A 278 14.26 -31.10 11.37
CA ASN A 278 13.42 -30.91 12.54
C ASN A 278 12.04 -31.59 12.38
N GLN A 279 11.43 -31.53 11.20
CA GLN A 279 10.14 -32.19 10.94
C GLN A 279 10.23 -33.71 11.08
N ILE A 280 11.29 -34.33 10.53
CA ILE A 280 11.53 -35.77 10.69
C ILE A 280 11.65 -36.13 12.18
N ARG A 281 12.40 -35.34 12.95
CA ARG A 281 12.60 -35.57 14.39
C ARG A 281 11.31 -35.46 15.20
N CYS A 282 10.41 -34.53 14.86
CA CYS A 282 9.10 -34.41 15.52
C CYS A 282 8.14 -35.56 15.18
N SER A 283 8.28 -36.19 14.01
CA SER A 283 7.45 -37.33 13.59
C SER A 283 7.89 -38.68 14.17
N GLY A 284 9.09 -38.77 14.75
CA GLY A 284 9.59 -39.96 15.45
C GLY A 284 9.32 -39.89 16.95
N ILE A 285 8.82 -40.98 17.55
CA ILE A 285 8.76 -41.15 18.99
C ILE A 285 10.20 -41.25 19.51
N SER A 286 10.83 -40.14 19.88
CA SER A 286 12.14 -40.14 20.54
C SER A 286 12.00 -39.77 22.02
N ASN A 287 11.92 -40.79 22.87
CA ASN A 287 12.11 -40.73 24.31
C ASN A 287 13.62 -40.52 24.63
N GLY A 288 14.13 -39.32 24.38
CA GLY A 288 15.51 -38.91 24.70
C GLY A 288 15.55 -37.53 25.37
N PRO A 289 16.60 -37.21 26.16
CA PRO A 289 16.65 -36.02 27.00
C PRO A 289 16.55 -34.74 26.16
N SER A 290 16.00 -33.66 26.73
CA SER A 290 15.66 -32.40 26.06
C SER A 290 16.75 -31.90 25.08
N PHE A 291 16.58 -32.21 23.80
CA PHE A 291 17.49 -31.79 22.72
C PHE A 291 17.09 -30.40 22.20
N GLN A 292 18.05 -29.48 22.14
CA GLN A 292 17.86 -28.16 21.54
C GLN A 292 17.64 -28.29 20.02
N THR A 293 16.42 -28.00 19.56
CA THR A 293 16.10 -27.85 18.14
C THR A 293 16.84 -26.66 17.54
N LYS A 294 17.61 -26.88 16.48
CA LYS A 294 18.24 -25.78 15.72
C LYS A 294 17.17 -24.98 14.98
N LYS A 295 17.39 -23.68 14.83
CA LYS A 295 16.45 -22.78 14.15
C LYS A 295 16.41 -23.07 12.63
N GLY A 296 15.24 -23.42 12.11
CA GLY A 296 14.96 -23.54 10.67
C GLY A 296 14.35 -22.27 10.07
N LEU A 297 13.71 -22.40 8.90
CA LEU A 297 12.92 -21.36 8.26
C LEU A 297 11.69 -21.03 9.13
N ARG A 298 11.27 -19.77 9.12
CA ARG A 298 10.01 -19.35 9.76
C ARG A 298 8.81 -19.76 8.90
N SER A 299 7.63 -19.86 9.50
CA SER A 299 6.37 -20.03 8.75
C SER A 299 6.06 -18.86 7.80
N THR A 300 6.72 -17.72 8.00
CA THR A 300 6.66 -16.54 7.11
C THR A 300 7.66 -16.59 5.96
N SER A 301 8.48 -17.63 5.85
CA SER A 301 9.51 -17.75 4.83
C SER A 301 8.91 -18.18 3.49
N LEU A 302 9.38 -17.56 2.40
CA LEU A 302 9.14 -18.04 1.04
C LEU A 302 10.45 -18.56 0.44
N LEU A 303 10.35 -19.19 -0.74
CA LEU A 303 11.52 -19.65 -1.48
C LEU A 303 12.39 -18.45 -1.89
N TYR A 304 13.68 -18.54 -1.59
CA TYR A 304 14.66 -17.49 -1.85
C TYR A 304 14.70 -17.08 -3.33
N ASN A 305 14.47 -15.80 -3.60
CA ASN A 305 14.46 -15.19 -4.93
C ASN A 305 13.67 -16.02 -5.96
N THR A 306 12.47 -16.44 -5.58
CA THR A 306 11.56 -17.19 -6.46
C THR A 306 11.40 -16.48 -7.80
N ARG A 307 11.45 -17.24 -8.91
CA ARG A 307 11.48 -16.72 -10.28
C ARG A 307 10.06 -16.51 -10.85
N TYR A 308 9.31 -15.59 -10.24
CA TYR A 308 7.90 -15.32 -10.58
C TYR A 308 7.69 -14.85 -12.03
N GLU A 309 8.69 -14.21 -12.64
CA GLU A 309 8.61 -13.71 -14.01
C GLU A 309 8.44 -14.82 -15.06
N TYR A 310 8.82 -16.06 -14.73
CA TYR A 310 8.57 -17.19 -15.61
C TYR A 310 7.07 -17.52 -15.75
N LEU A 311 6.21 -17.12 -14.80
CA LEU A 311 4.77 -17.31 -14.91
C LEU A 311 4.17 -16.50 -16.08
N ALA A 312 4.69 -15.29 -16.35
CA ALA A 312 4.30 -14.55 -17.54
C ALA A 312 4.84 -15.23 -18.81
N ALA A 313 6.12 -15.61 -18.81
CA ALA A 313 6.76 -16.20 -19.97
C ALA A 313 6.10 -17.53 -20.40
N MET A 314 5.72 -18.38 -19.44
CA MET A 314 5.06 -19.66 -19.73
C MET A 314 3.67 -19.49 -20.36
N CYS A 315 2.99 -18.38 -20.09
CA CYS A 315 1.67 -18.06 -20.66
C CYS A 315 1.76 -17.22 -21.95
N GLY A 316 2.96 -17.00 -22.51
CA GLY A 316 3.15 -16.18 -23.72
C GLY A 316 3.27 -14.66 -23.47
N GLY A 317 3.29 -14.25 -22.19
CA GLY A 317 3.60 -12.89 -21.74
C GLY A 317 5.10 -12.59 -21.68
N LYS A 318 5.47 -11.49 -21.02
CA LYS A 318 6.87 -11.06 -20.84
C LYS A 318 7.28 -11.09 -19.37
N GLY A 319 8.44 -11.68 -19.09
CA GLY A 319 9.01 -11.74 -17.75
C GLY A 319 10.35 -11.01 -17.66
N PHE A 320 10.52 -10.17 -16.64
CA PHE A 320 11.78 -9.52 -16.30
C PHE A 320 12.18 -9.87 -14.88
N PHE A 321 13.48 -10.08 -14.68
CA PHE A 321 14.08 -10.33 -13.38
C PHE A 321 15.05 -9.20 -13.06
N ALA A 322 14.74 -8.37 -12.07
CA ALA A 322 15.48 -7.15 -11.76
C ALA A 322 16.10 -7.23 -10.36
N ARG A 323 17.42 -7.09 -10.30
CA ARG A 323 18.23 -7.01 -9.08
C ARG A 323 18.94 -5.67 -8.92
N THR A 324 19.22 -4.98 -10.03
CA THR A 324 19.88 -3.67 -10.01
C THR A 324 18.93 -2.52 -10.33
N GLU A 325 19.38 -1.30 -10.09
CA GLU A 325 18.61 -0.10 -10.45
C GLU A 325 18.40 0.00 -11.96
N GLU A 326 19.44 -0.32 -12.74
CA GLU A 326 19.43 -0.27 -14.21
C GLU A 326 18.50 -1.33 -14.81
N GLU A 327 18.55 -2.56 -14.27
CA GLU A 327 17.64 -3.64 -14.69
C GLU A 327 16.18 -3.28 -14.42
N LEU A 328 15.90 -2.69 -13.25
CA LEU A 328 14.55 -2.27 -12.88
C LEU A 328 14.06 -1.11 -13.76
N GLU A 329 14.90 -0.12 -14.02
CA GLU A 329 14.57 1.00 -14.90
C GLU A 329 14.20 0.51 -16.31
N LYS A 330 15.05 -0.35 -16.88
CA LYS A 330 14.83 -0.96 -18.20
C LYS A 330 13.55 -1.78 -18.24
N ALA A 331 13.37 -2.70 -17.29
CA ALA A 331 12.18 -3.55 -17.22
C ALA A 331 10.89 -2.74 -17.04
N THR A 332 10.94 -1.67 -16.25
CA THR A 332 9.81 -0.75 -16.08
C THR A 332 9.45 -0.07 -17.39
N ARG A 333 10.43 0.46 -18.12
CA ARG A 333 10.21 1.17 -19.38
C ARG A 333 9.64 0.25 -20.45
N GLU A 334 10.27 -0.92 -20.63
CA GLU A 334 9.81 -1.91 -21.62
C GLU A 334 8.42 -2.48 -21.24
N GLY A 335 8.20 -2.77 -19.97
CA GLY A 335 6.91 -3.24 -19.48
C GLY A 335 5.79 -2.20 -19.60
N PHE A 336 6.10 -0.91 -19.41
CA PHE A 336 5.11 0.16 -19.58
C PHE A 336 4.72 0.33 -21.06
N LEU A 337 5.67 0.19 -21.99
CA LEU A 337 5.41 0.32 -23.42
C LEU A 337 4.74 -0.93 -24.04
N GLU A 338 4.70 -2.05 -23.33
CA GLU A 338 3.96 -3.25 -23.74
C GLU A 338 2.45 -3.07 -23.55
N ASN A 339 1.69 -3.19 -24.63
CA ASN A 339 0.24 -2.93 -24.66
C ASN A 339 -0.61 -4.15 -25.05
N GLU A 340 0.01 -5.29 -25.36
CA GLU A 340 -0.70 -6.49 -25.83
C GLU A 340 -0.61 -7.63 -24.81
N LYS A 341 0.50 -7.70 -24.07
CA LYS A 341 0.83 -8.84 -23.22
C LYS A 341 0.81 -8.49 -21.74
N VAL A 342 0.51 -9.50 -20.93
CA VAL A 342 0.82 -9.44 -19.49
C VAL A 342 2.34 -9.43 -19.29
N VAL A 343 2.80 -8.54 -18.42
CA VAL A 343 4.22 -8.37 -18.07
C VAL A 343 4.39 -8.57 -16.57
N ILE A 344 5.34 -9.41 -16.17
CA ILE A 344 5.81 -9.51 -14.78
C ILE A 344 7.23 -8.96 -14.70
N VAL A 345 7.44 -7.99 -13.82
CA VAL A 345 8.76 -7.54 -13.35
C VAL A 345 8.96 -8.06 -11.93
N ASN A 346 9.78 -9.10 -11.78
CA ASN A 346 10.15 -9.65 -10.49
C ASN A 346 11.31 -8.84 -9.92
N VAL A 347 11.03 -8.03 -8.89
CA VAL A 347 11.98 -7.07 -8.30
C VAL A 347 12.54 -7.65 -7.02
N ILE A 348 13.83 -7.98 -7.02
CA ILE A 348 14.52 -8.43 -5.81
C ILE A 348 14.78 -7.23 -4.90
N VAL A 349 14.19 -7.23 -3.71
CA VAL A 349 14.33 -6.17 -2.72
C VAL A 349 14.91 -6.70 -1.40
N ASP A 350 15.38 -5.79 -0.54
CA ASP A 350 15.99 -6.15 0.74
C ASP A 350 15.02 -7.01 1.58
N PRO A 351 15.48 -8.14 2.13
CA PRO A 351 14.63 -9.05 2.89
C PRO A 351 14.11 -8.45 4.20
N GLY A 352 14.56 -7.28 4.65
CA GLY A 352 14.03 -6.61 5.83
C GLY A 352 14.36 -7.30 7.15
N ILE A 353 15.46 -8.07 7.18
CA ILE A 353 15.87 -8.86 8.36
C ILE A 353 16.08 -7.93 9.56
N GLY A 354 15.48 -8.29 10.70
CA GLY A 354 15.62 -7.56 11.96
C GLY A 354 14.62 -6.43 12.16
N GLN A 355 13.72 -6.17 11.21
CA GLN A 355 12.59 -5.27 11.41
C GLN A 355 11.49 -5.97 12.21
N SER A 356 10.88 -5.26 13.17
CA SER A 356 9.73 -5.79 13.90
C SER A 356 8.47 -5.71 13.04
N ILE A 357 7.68 -6.79 13.04
CA ILE A 357 6.34 -6.76 12.45
C ILE A 357 5.49 -5.86 13.34
N GLN A 358 5.00 -4.75 12.78
CA GLN A 358 4.08 -3.86 13.47
C GLN A 358 2.75 -3.85 12.71
N PHE A 359 1.68 -4.20 13.41
CA PHE A 359 0.33 -4.04 12.86
C PHE A 359 -0.22 -2.67 13.26
N GLY A 360 -0.87 -1.96 12.33
CA GLY A 360 -1.36 -0.60 12.56
C GLY A 360 -2.37 -0.46 13.71
N TRP A 361 -3.02 -1.55 14.12
CA TRP A 361 -3.96 -1.62 15.24
C TRP A 361 -3.30 -1.99 16.58
N GLN A 362 -2.06 -2.50 16.57
CA GLN A 362 -1.35 -2.79 17.81
C GLN A 362 -0.82 -1.47 18.41
N THR A 363 -1.37 -1.09 19.56
CA THR A 363 -0.74 -0.11 20.44
C THR A 363 0.61 -0.64 20.89
N SER A 364 1.69 0.01 20.47
CA SER A 364 3.03 -0.28 20.97
C SER A 364 3.10 0.09 22.46
N ASN A 365 2.82 -0.87 23.33
CA ASN A 365 2.89 -0.73 24.79
C ASN A 365 4.30 -0.91 25.37
N ASP A 366 5.36 -0.73 24.57
CA ASP A 366 6.75 -0.98 25.03
C ASP A 366 7.58 0.30 25.14
N LYS A 367 7.10 1.26 25.91
CA LYS A 367 7.97 2.22 26.62
C LYS A 367 7.39 2.57 28.00
N GLY A 368 7.78 1.81 29.01
CA GLY A 368 7.77 2.28 30.40
C GLY A 368 6.92 1.46 31.37
N SER A 369 7.38 0.26 31.73
CA SER A 369 7.07 -0.35 33.02
C SER A 369 8.38 -0.57 33.78
N GLN A 370 8.99 0.51 34.28
CA GLN A 370 9.86 0.37 35.44
C GLN A 370 8.95 -0.01 36.61
N GLY A 371 9.22 -1.18 37.17
CA GLY A 371 8.43 -1.77 38.23
C GLY A 371 8.36 -0.86 39.45
N MET A 372 7.14 -0.54 39.85
CA MET A 372 6.83 -0.23 41.24
C MET A 372 6.81 -1.58 41.98
N LYS A 373 7.89 -1.88 42.70
CA LYS A 373 7.83 -2.75 43.88
C LYS A 373 7.60 -1.83 45.08
N LEU A 374 6.43 -2.03 45.69
CA LEU A 374 5.87 -1.37 46.88
C LEU A 374 5.52 0.12 46.72
#